data_AF-A0A949YIV5-F1
#
_entry.id   AF-A0A949YIV5-F1
#
_cell.length_a   1.000
_cell.length_b   1.000
_cell.length_c   1.000
_cell.angle_alpha   90.00
_cell.angle_beta   90.00
_cell.angle_gamma   90.00
#
_symmetry.space_group_name_H-M   'P 1'
#
loop_
_entity.id
_entity.type
_entity.pdbx_description
1 polymer ?
#
loop_
_entity_poly.entity_id
_entity_poly.type
_entity_poly.pdbx_seq_one_letter_code
_entity_poly.pdbx_strand_id
1 'polypeptide(L)'
;MSSPEKPPSAAWTYRMEVSPTGQGVTSPTSNPNEPIVLLHLLVNLQNQTLDSLRQLLEVQRQQLDLARETVQVSREQRARQGAELERWQAGHDHVLDACRDTLGRLEQVHAALMGELANYVEDNHENLLEGDFSLSDFVDRFGPRLAHLNTMMAVLRPLAAAQKKTES
;
A
#
# COMPACT_ATOMS: atom_id res chain seq x y z
N MET A 1 6.87 1.60 -50.50
CA MET A 1 6.50 2.74 -49.64
C MET A 1 6.77 2.30 -48.22
N SER A 2 7.95 2.70 -47.72
CA SER A 2 8.64 2.07 -46.60
C SER A 2 8.16 2.60 -45.25
N SER A 3 7.87 1.67 -44.34
CA SER A 3 7.61 1.93 -42.92
C SER A 3 8.87 2.44 -42.21
N PRO A 4 8.76 3.36 -41.24
CA PRO A 4 9.90 3.72 -40.41
C PRO A 4 10.12 2.64 -39.33
N GLU A 5 11.27 1.96 -39.41
CA GLU A 5 11.79 1.08 -38.36
C GLU A 5 12.09 1.86 -37.08
N LYS A 6 11.59 1.35 -35.94
CA LYS A 6 11.96 1.81 -34.60
C LYS A 6 13.38 1.32 -34.29
N PRO A 7 14.32 2.19 -33.85
CA PRO A 7 15.61 1.71 -33.39
C PRO A 7 15.45 0.96 -32.05
N PRO A 8 16.15 -0.18 -31.84
CA PRO A 8 16.15 -0.85 -30.56
C PRO A 8 16.82 0.02 -29.50
N SER A 9 16.13 0.16 -28.36
CA SER A 9 16.57 0.85 -27.15
C SER A 9 18.00 0.47 -26.77
N ALA A 10 18.93 1.40 -26.96
CA ALA A 10 20.31 1.27 -26.51
C ALA A 10 20.32 1.14 -24.98
N ALA A 11 20.73 -0.03 -24.50
CA ALA A 11 21.11 -0.23 -23.12
C ALA A 11 22.29 0.69 -22.82
N TRP A 12 22.10 1.62 -21.88
CA TRP A 12 23.18 2.46 -21.36
C TRP A 12 24.11 1.58 -20.50
N THR A 13 24.97 0.79 -21.13
CA THR A 13 26.17 0.29 -20.49
C THR A 13 27.20 1.41 -20.57
N TYR A 14 27.39 2.10 -19.45
CA TYR A 14 28.48 3.03 -19.28
C TYR A 14 29.80 2.25 -19.37
N ARG A 15 30.35 2.16 -20.60
CA ARG A 15 31.67 1.60 -20.87
C ARG A 15 32.68 2.72 -20.66
N MET A 16 33.27 2.76 -19.48
CA MET A 16 34.35 3.67 -19.15
C MET A 16 35.63 3.16 -19.85
N GLU A 17 35.90 3.62 -21.07
CA GLU A 17 37.17 3.35 -21.77
C GLU A 17 38.29 4.17 -21.10
N VAL A 18 39.02 3.57 -20.18
CA VAL A 18 40.29 4.14 -19.72
C VAL A 18 41.38 3.78 -20.73
N SER A 19 41.65 4.69 -21.67
CA SER A 19 42.83 4.60 -22.54
C SER A 19 44.10 4.76 -21.70
N PRO A 20 45.12 3.90 -21.85
CA PRO A 20 46.37 4.02 -21.11
C PRO A 20 47.32 4.88 -21.92
N THR A 21 47.32 6.19 -21.71
CA THR A 21 48.45 7.04 -22.13
C THR A 21 48.62 8.20 -21.17
N GLY A 22 49.56 8.00 -20.25
CA GLY A 22 50.07 9.00 -19.33
C GLY A 22 51.43 8.54 -18.83
N GLN A 23 52.43 8.57 -19.70
CA GLN A 23 53.83 8.52 -19.28
C GLN A 23 54.13 9.70 -18.35
N GLY A 24 54.86 9.41 -17.27
CA GLY A 24 55.53 10.39 -16.42
C GLY A 24 54.86 10.58 -15.07
N VAL A 25 55.35 9.89 -14.03
CA VAL A 25 56.38 10.39 -13.11
C VAL A 25 56.94 9.16 -12.38
N THR A 26 58.25 8.96 -12.45
CA THR A 26 58.99 8.01 -11.61
C THR A 26 58.79 8.37 -10.15
N SER A 27 57.93 7.64 -9.44
CA SER A 27 57.87 7.73 -7.98
C SER A 27 58.99 6.84 -7.41
N PRO A 28 59.83 7.36 -6.49
CA PRO A 28 60.84 6.53 -5.86
C PRO A 28 60.13 5.44 -5.07
N THR A 29 60.72 4.26 -5.01
CA THR A 29 60.32 3.15 -4.16
C THR A 29 60.27 3.61 -2.70
N SER A 30 59.11 4.14 -2.26
CA SER A 30 58.88 4.57 -0.88
C SER A 30 58.46 3.34 -0.09
N ASN A 31 59.22 3.08 0.97
CA ASN A 31 59.05 1.92 1.82
C ASN A 31 57.66 2.02 2.50
N PRO A 32 56.77 1.03 2.35
CA PRO A 32 55.39 1.09 2.87
C PRO A 32 55.28 1.17 4.41
N ASN A 33 56.41 1.11 5.11
CA ASN A 33 56.53 1.15 6.57
C ASN A 33 56.99 2.52 7.12
N GLU A 34 57.00 3.59 6.30
CA GLU A 34 57.35 4.92 6.79
C GLU A 34 56.17 5.50 7.60
N PRO A 35 56.37 5.84 8.91
CA PRO A 35 55.28 6.19 9.82
C PRO A 35 54.49 7.43 9.37
N ILE A 36 55.10 8.32 8.60
CA ILE A 36 54.48 9.52 8.03
C ILE A 36 53.44 9.16 6.96
N VAL A 37 53.73 8.17 6.11
CA VAL A 37 52.83 7.72 5.05
C VAL A 37 51.59 7.06 5.67
N LEU A 38 51.77 6.26 6.72
CA LEU A 38 50.66 5.64 7.47
C LEU A 38 49.77 6.68 8.16
N LEU A 39 50.35 7.71 8.77
CA LEU A 39 49.60 8.81 9.38
C LEU A 39 48.78 9.59 8.33
N HIS A 40 49.39 9.87 7.18
CA HIS A 40 48.67 10.54 6.09
C HIS A 40 47.50 9.68 5.56
N LEU A 41 47.71 8.37 5.44
CA LEU A 41 46.63 7.44 5.04
C LEU A 41 45.50 7.40 6.08
N LEU A 42 45.83 7.33 7.37
CA LEU A 42 44.84 7.35 8.46
C LEU A 42 44.03 8.65 8.45
N VAL A 43 44.68 9.79 8.29
CA VAL A 43 44.01 11.09 8.20
C VAL A 43 43.14 11.16 6.95
N ASN A 44 43.59 10.63 5.82
CA ASN A 44 42.80 10.57 4.60
C ASN A 44 41.52 9.72 4.80
N LEU A 45 41.65 8.52 5.37
CA LEU A 45 40.51 7.65 5.67
C LEU A 45 39.56 8.28 6.68
N GLN A 46 40.09 8.98 7.69
CA GLN A 46 39.28 9.71 8.67
C GLN A 46 38.48 10.83 8.00
N ASN A 47 39.11 11.60 7.12
CA ASN A 47 38.43 12.65 6.35
C ASN A 47 37.35 12.05 5.43
N GLN A 48 37.65 10.96 4.72
CA GLN A 48 36.69 10.27 3.88
C GLN A 48 35.49 9.75 4.69
N THR A 49 35.73 9.25 5.90
CA THR A 49 34.67 8.81 6.82
C THR A 49 33.80 9.98 7.26
N LEU A 50 34.41 11.12 7.63
CA LEU A 50 33.68 12.32 8.02
C LEU A 50 32.82 12.88 6.88
N ASP A 51 33.35 12.87 5.65
CA ASP A 51 32.61 13.34 4.49
C ASP A 51 31.42 12.42 4.15
N SER A 52 31.60 11.10 4.26
CA SER A 52 30.50 10.15 4.12
C SER A 52 29.40 10.36 5.19
N LEU A 53 29.78 10.59 6.45
CA LEU A 53 28.82 10.89 7.52
C LEU A 53 28.06 12.21 7.30
N ARG A 54 28.73 13.24 6.76
CA ARG A 54 28.08 14.50 6.38
C ARG A 54 27.08 14.31 5.25
N GLN A 55 27.47 13.56 4.21
CA GLN A 55 26.56 13.21 3.11
C GLN A 55 25.35 12.43 3.60
N LEU A 56 25.54 11.46 4.51
CA LEU A 56 24.45 10.71 5.10
C LEU A 56 23.49 11.60 5.90
N LEU A 57 24.02 12.53 6.71
CA LEU A 57 23.20 13.49 7.46
C LEU A 57 22.39 14.40 6.53
N GLU A 58 22.98 14.83 5.42
CA GLU A 58 22.28 15.65 4.43
C GLU A 58 21.14 14.88 3.75
N VAL A 59 21.39 13.63 3.36
CA VAL A 59 20.34 12.75 2.81
C VAL A 59 19.24 12.51 3.84
N GLN A 60 19.58 12.29 5.12
CA GLN A 60 18.59 12.11 6.18
C GLN A 60 17.72 13.37 6.39
N ARG A 61 18.29 14.56 6.28
CA ARG A 61 17.52 15.83 6.34
C ARG A 61 16.54 15.94 5.18
N GLN A 62 17.01 15.69 3.96
CA GLN A 62 16.16 15.71 2.76
C GLN A 62 15.03 14.68 2.84
N GLN A 63 15.31 13.47 3.33
CA GLN A 63 14.29 12.45 3.56
C GLN A 63 13.24 12.90 4.57
N LEU A 64 13.66 13.58 5.64
CA LEU A 64 12.75 14.07 6.67
C LEU A 64 11.84 15.18 6.12
N ASP A 65 12.37 16.07 5.29
CA ASP A 65 11.58 17.12 4.65
C ASP A 65 10.56 16.56 3.65
N LEU A 66 10.95 15.59 2.81
CA LEU A 66 10.02 14.88 1.92
C LEU A 66 8.94 14.11 2.70
N ALA A 67 9.30 13.48 3.83
CA ALA A 67 8.36 12.79 4.68
C ALA A 67 7.32 13.76 5.29
N ARG A 68 7.77 14.94 5.73
CA ARG A 68 6.87 16.01 6.20
C ARG A 68 5.91 16.47 5.12
N GLU A 69 6.41 16.72 3.91
CA GLU A 69 5.58 17.13 2.77
C GLU A 69 4.54 16.04 2.43
N THR A 70 4.95 14.78 2.38
CA THR A 70 4.04 13.65 2.13
C THR A 70 2.92 13.57 3.17
N VAL A 71 3.27 13.76 4.46
CA VAL A 71 2.27 13.80 5.54
C VAL A 71 1.32 14.98 5.37
N GLN A 72 1.83 16.15 5.00
CA GLN A 72 1.01 17.33 4.76
C GLN A 72 0.03 17.11 3.60
N VAL A 73 0.53 16.67 2.43
CA VAL A 73 -0.30 16.36 1.26
C VAL A 73 -1.35 15.31 1.61
N SER A 74 -0.97 14.28 2.38
CA SER A 74 -1.90 13.24 2.84
C SER A 74 -2.98 13.79 3.78
N ARG A 75 -2.66 14.76 4.64
CA ARG A 75 -3.65 15.44 5.50
C ARG A 75 -4.60 16.30 4.68
N GLU A 76 -4.08 17.09 3.74
CA GLU A 76 -4.90 17.93 2.86
C GLU A 76 -5.84 17.08 1.98
N GLN A 77 -5.34 15.97 1.44
CA GLN A 77 -6.15 15.03 0.67
C GLN A 77 -7.29 14.45 1.51
N ARG A 78 -7.02 13.99 2.74
CA ARG A 78 -8.06 13.51 3.65
C ARG A 78 -9.07 14.60 4.01
N ALA A 79 -8.62 15.83 4.24
CA ALA A 79 -9.52 16.94 4.53
C ALA A 79 -10.44 17.27 3.34
N ARG A 80 -9.92 17.26 2.11
CA ARG A 80 -10.73 17.44 0.90
C ARG A 80 -11.75 16.32 0.72
N GLN A 81 -11.32 15.07 0.87
CA GLN A 81 -12.20 13.90 0.82
C GLN A 81 -13.30 13.98 1.89
N GLY A 82 -12.97 14.36 3.12
CA GLY A 82 -13.94 14.57 4.18
C GLY A 82 -14.97 15.65 3.83
N ALA A 83 -14.52 16.80 3.34
CA ALA A 83 -15.41 17.90 2.95
C ALA A 83 -16.32 17.55 1.76
N GLU A 84 -15.83 16.76 0.80
CA GLU A 84 -16.65 16.25 -0.31
C GLU A 84 -17.71 15.26 0.18
N LEU A 85 -17.34 14.35 1.08
CA LEU A 85 -18.27 13.42 1.70
C LEU A 85 -19.34 14.16 2.52
N GLU A 86 -18.96 15.14 3.33
CA GLU A 86 -19.91 15.96 4.10
C GLU A 86 -20.88 16.71 3.18
N ARG A 87 -20.37 17.34 2.10
CA ARG A 87 -21.22 18.00 1.09
C ARG A 87 -22.17 17.02 0.41
N TRP A 88 -21.68 15.83 0.05
CA TRP A 88 -22.50 14.80 -0.55
C TRP A 88 -23.59 14.34 0.40
N GLN A 89 -23.25 14.07 1.67
CA GLN A 89 -24.21 13.65 2.71
C GLN A 89 -25.31 14.70 2.90
N ALA A 90 -24.96 15.97 3.04
CA ALA A 90 -25.92 17.07 3.20
C ALA A 90 -26.91 17.20 2.03
N GLY A 91 -26.50 16.79 0.81
CA GLY A 91 -27.38 16.77 -0.36
C GLY A 91 -28.21 15.49 -0.53
N HIS A 92 -27.92 14.43 0.24
CA HIS A 92 -28.48 13.09 0.05
C HIS A 92 -29.04 12.49 1.34
N ASP A 93 -29.55 13.32 2.27
CA ASP A 93 -30.16 12.87 3.54
C ASP A 93 -31.18 11.74 3.32
N HIS A 94 -32.06 11.86 2.32
CA HIS A 94 -33.05 10.82 2.00
C HIS A 94 -32.44 9.47 1.63
N VAL A 95 -31.25 9.45 1.02
CA VAL A 95 -30.52 8.22 0.69
C VAL A 95 -29.95 7.60 1.96
N LEU A 96 -29.38 8.41 2.86
CA LEU A 96 -28.84 7.94 4.13
C LEU A 96 -29.96 7.33 5.00
N ASP A 97 -31.12 7.98 5.05
CA ASP A 97 -32.32 7.50 5.73
C ASP A 97 -32.77 6.15 5.14
N ALA A 98 -32.90 6.08 3.81
CA ALA A 98 -33.24 4.84 3.12
C ALA A 98 -32.20 3.73 3.35
N CYS A 99 -30.91 4.06 3.42
CA CYS A 99 -29.84 3.12 3.74
C CYS A 99 -29.96 2.56 5.16
N ARG A 100 -30.34 3.38 6.15
CA ARG A 100 -30.58 2.91 7.54
C ARG A 100 -31.78 1.96 7.59
N ASP A 101 -32.88 2.34 6.97
CA ASP A 101 -34.08 1.49 6.90
C ASP A 101 -33.80 0.17 6.18
N THR A 102 -33.08 0.25 5.06
CA THR A 102 -32.70 -0.92 4.25
C THR A 102 -31.75 -1.83 5.03
N LEU A 103 -30.77 -1.27 5.74
CA LEU A 103 -29.84 -2.04 6.56
C LEU A 103 -30.58 -2.85 7.63
N GLY A 104 -31.50 -2.22 8.37
CA GLY A 104 -32.29 -2.92 9.39
C GLY A 104 -33.15 -4.06 8.80
N ARG A 105 -33.72 -3.85 7.60
CA ARG A 105 -34.46 -4.91 6.89
C ARG A 105 -33.53 -6.05 6.41
N LEU A 106 -32.35 -5.71 5.90
CA LEU A 106 -31.37 -6.72 5.47
C LEU A 106 -30.80 -7.51 6.64
N GLU A 107 -30.63 -6.89 7.81
CA GLU A 107 -30.24 -7.59 9.05
C GLU A 107 -31.29 -8.61 9.48
N GLN A 108 -32.59 -8.28 9.34
CA GLN A 108 -33.68 -9.25 9.58
C GLN A 108 -33.63 -10.41 8.59
N VAL A 109 -33.44 -10.13 7.29
CA VAL A 109 -33.29 -11.17 6.27
C VAL A 109 -32.06 -12.05 6.53
N HIS A 110 -30.95 -11.45 6.95
CA HIS A 110 -29.73 -12.17 7.30
C HIS A 110 -29.95 -13.09 8.49
N ALA A 111 -30.60 -12.60 9.56
CA ALA A 111 -30.94 -13.42 10.71
C ALA A 111 -31.85 -14.60 10.35
N ALA A 112 -32.86 -14.37 9.49
CA ALA A 112 -33.73 -15.44 9.00
C ALA A 112 -32.95 -16.50 8.20
N LEU A 113 -32.07 -16.08 7.29
CA LEU A 113 -31.22 -16.99 6.51
C LEU A 113 -30.26 -17.80 7.39
N MET A 114 -29.71 -17.19 8.44
CA MET A 114 -28.89 -17.88 9.43
C MET A 114 -29.70 -18.93 10.21
N GLY A 115 -30.95 -18.64 10.53
CA GLY A 115 -31.87 -19.61 11.13
C GLY A 115 -32.17 -20.79 10.20
N GLU A 116 -32.45 -20.53 8.93
CA GLU A 116 -32.63 -21.58 7.91
C GLU A 116 -31.38 -22.47 7.77
N LEU A 117 -30.19 -21.84 7.75
CA LEU A 117 -28.92 -22.56 7.70
C LEU A 117 -28.73 -23.45 8.93
N ALA A 118 -28.94 -22.89 10.13
CA ALA A 118 -28.77 -23.62 11.38
C ALA A 118 -29.69 -24.84 11.46
N ASN A 119 -30.97 -24.68 11.10
CA ASN A 119 -31.93 -25.78 11.06
C ASN A 119 -31.51 -26.85 10.04
N TYR A 120 -31.07 -26.45 8.84
CA TYR A 120 -30.61 -27.40 7.83
C TYR A 120 -29.41 -28.22 8.32
N VAL A 121 -28.45 -27.57 8.98
CA VAL A 121 -27.27 -28.26 9.54
C VAL A 121 -27.71 -29.24 10.63
N GLU A 122 -28.57 -28.83 11.55
CA GLU A 122 -29.10 -29.73 12.60
C GLU A 122 -29.76 -30.98 12.00
N ASP A 123 -30.63 -30.79 11.01
CA ASP A 123 -31.38 -31.87 10.37
C ASP A 123 -30.51 -32.80 9.50
N ASN A 124 -29.35 -32.33 9.01
CA ASN A 124 -28.55 -33.02 7.99
C ASN A 124 -27.08 -33.23 8.38
N HIS A 125 -26.70 -33.03 9.65
CA HIS A 125 -25.29 -32.98 10.06
C HIS A 125 -24.47 -34.24 9.68
N GLU A 126 -25.00 -35.46 9.87
CA GLU A 126 -24.29 -36.70 9.51
C GLU A 126 -24.03 -36.78 8.00
N ASN A 127 -25.05 -36.45 7.20
CA ASN A 127 -24.92 -36.43 5.74
C ASN A 127 -23.91 -35.37 5.27
N LEU A 128 -23.82 -34.24 5.95
CA LEU A 128 -22.85 -33.19 5.63
C LEU A 128 -21.41 -33.58 5.96
N LEU A 129 -21.20 -34.44 6.97
CA LEU A 129 -19.87 -34.94 7.33
C LEU A 129 -19.40 -36.07 6.41
N GLU A 130 -20.33 -36.92 5.97
CA GLU A 130 -20.00 -38.14 5.22
C GLU A 130 -20.06 -37.97 3.69
N GLY A 131 -20.78 -36.96 3.18
CA GLY A 131 -21.07 -36.81 1.76
C GLY A 131 -20.59 -35.50 1.12
N ASP A 132 -19.70 -35.60 0.13
CA ASP A 132 -19.25 -34.46 -0.67
C ASP A 132 -20.40 -33.80 -1.46
N PHE A 133 -21.39 -34.59 -1.89
CA PHE A 133 -22.56 -34.08 -2.61
C PHE A 133 -23.47 -33.22 -1.73
N SER A 134 -23.80 -33.70 -0.52
CA SER A 134 -24.61 -32.96 0.47
C SER A 134 -23.90 -31.70 0.94
N LEU A 135 -22.57 -31.74 1.12
CA LEU A 135 -21.79 -30.56 1.44
C LEU A 135 -21.79 -29.54 0.28
N SER A 136 -21.62 -30.00 -0.97
CA SER A 136 -21.67 -29.12 -2.14
C SER A 136 -23.06 -28.46 -2.28
N ASP A 137 -24.13 -29.24 -2.15
CA ASP A 137 -25.50 -28.72 -2.21
C ASP A 137 -25.77 -27.69 -1.10
N PHE A 138 -25.28 -27.95 0.11
CA PHE A 138 -25.34 -26.98 1.22
C PHE A 138 -24.62 -25.67 0.88
N VAL A 139 -23.38 -25.76 0.39
CA VAL A 139 -22.60 -24.58 0.00
C VAL A 139 -23.29 -23.81 -1.12
N ASP A 140 -23.81 -24.49 -2.14
CA ASP A 140 -24.52 -23.85 -3.26
C ASP A 140 -25.82 -23.17 -2.82
N ARG A 141 -26.53 -23.78 -1.86
CA ARG A 141 -27.79 -23.25 -1.34
C ARG A 141 -27.61 -22.02 -0.46
N PHE A 142 -26.61 -22.01 0.43
CA PHE A 142 -26.45 -20.95 1.44
C PHE A 142 -25.28 -20.00 1.17
N GLY A 143 -24.18 -20.50 0.59
CA GLY A 143 -22.92 -19.78 0.42
C GLY A 143 -23.05 -18.50 -0.40
N PRO A 144 -23.47 -18.56 -1.69
CA PRO A 144 -23.60 -17.37 -2.53
C PRO A 144 -24.54 -16.32 -1.93
N ARG A 145 -25.66 -16.76 -1.34
CA ARG A 145 -26.67 -15.85 -0.76
C ARG A 145 -26.14 -15.12 0.48
N LEU A 146 -25.46 -15.84 1.38
CA LEU A 146 -24.83 -15.25 2.56
C LEU A 146 -23.68 -14.30 2.19
N ALA A 147 -22.83 -14.70 1.23
CA ALA A 147 -21.73 -13.87 0.76
C ALA A 147 -22.23 -12.54 0.21
N HIS A 148 -23.20 -12.58 -0.70
CA HIS A 148 -23.79 -11.37 -1.29
C HIS A 148 -24.47 -10.49 -0.24
N LEU A 149 -25.22 -11.07 0.70
CA LEU A 149 -25.90 -10.32 1.75
C LEU A 149 -24.90 -9.60 2.67
N ASN A 150 -23.83 -10.29 3.04
CA ASN A 150 -22.74 -9.72 3.82
C ASN A 150 -22.03 -8.57 3.08
N THR A 151 -21.78 -8.71 1.78
CA THR A 151 -21.22 -7.62 0.97
C THR A 151 -22.14 -6.41 0.92
N MET A 152 -23.44 -6.60 0.68
CA MET A 152 -24.42 -5.50 0.66
C MET A 152 -24.48 -4.78 2.01
N MET A 153 -24.50 -5.52 3.12
CA MET A 153 -24.48 -4.94 4.46
C MET A 153 -23.16 -4.21 4.76
N ALA A 154 -22.01 -4.73 4.30
CA ALA A 154 -20.72 -4.07 4.47
C ALA A 154 -20.66 -2.70 3.76
N VAL A 155 -21.30 -2.57 2.59
CA VAL A 155 -21.41 -1.29 1.87
C VAL A 155 -22.39 -0.33 2.56
N LEU A 156 -23.52 -0.85 3.07
CA LEU A 156 -24.56 -0.02 3.69
C LEU A 156 -24.20 0.47 5.09
N ARG A 157 -23.44 -0.30 5.89
CA ARG A 157 -23.10 0.05 7.28
C ARG A 157 -22.42 1.43 7.42
N PRO A 158 -21.37 1.78 6.65
CA PRO A 158 -20.75 3.11 6.73
C PRO A 158 -21.72 4.24 6.35
N LEU A 159 -22.61 4.00 5.38
CA LEU A 159 -23.61 4.98 4.93
C LEU A 159 -24.70 5.17 6.00
N ALA A 160 -25.14 4.08 6.62
CA ALA A 160 -26.11 4.10 7.71
C ALA A 160 -25.54 4.73 8.99
N ALA A 161 -24.24 4.55 9.24
CA ALA A 161 -23.53 5.10 10.39
C ALA A 161 -23.09 6.56 10.21
N ALA A 162 -23.20 7.12 9.00
CA ALA A 162 -22.96 8.53 8.76
C ALA A 162 -23.98 9.37 9.54
N GLN A 163 -23.59 9.80 10.74
CA GLN A 163 -24.42 10.65 11.58
C GLN A 163 -24.37 12.08 11.07
N LYS A 164 -25.55 12.73 11.08
CA LYS A 164 -25.63 14.19 11.07
C LYS A 164 -24.90 14.66 12.32
N LYS A 165 -23.75 15.33 12.16
CA LYS A 165 -23.13 16.08 13.25
C LYS A 165 -24.05 17.28 13.49
N THR A 166 -25.09 17.08 14.28
CA THR A 166 -25.99 18.15 14.71
C THR A 166 -25.15 19.08 15.56
N GLU A 167 -24.73 20.21 14.99
CA GLU A 167 -24.11 21.31 15.72
C GLU A 167 -25.00 21.61 16.94
N SER A 168 -24.43 21.41 18.13
CA SER A 168 -25.01 21.82 19.42
C SER A 168 -24.20 23.00 19.93
#